data_AF-A0A078A0J4-F1
#
_entry.id   AF-A0A078A0J4-F1
#
_cell.length_a   1.000
_cell.length_b   1.000
_cell.length_c   1.000
_cell.angle_alpha   90.00
_cell.angle_beta   90.00
_cell.angle_gamma   90.00
#
_symmetry.space_group_name_H-M   'P 1'
#
loop_
_entity.id
_entity.type
_entity.pdbx_description
1 polymer ?
#
loop_
_entity_poly.entity_id
_entity_poly.type
_entity_poly.pdbx_seq_one_letter_code
_entity_poly.pdbx_strand_id
1 'polypeptide(L)'
;MESTAAAVSYDVSFEMKKHFTPPEITELQHAFKLYDADKNGTMNAQEFRQVLIDLGKRDVTDDQVNEMLKQVDRNNDNVIQWDEFLNMFKGLKSTNKDLFKQVLTTKAGEVEQTTSEHGGTHSYLVEEKICFTKLINYILEKDQDVAGIIPINPENDDVFSALEDGVVLSKLINCAAENTIDLRALNMKKNLNVYQVKENLNLALNASKGIGLRIPGINPQAFIEKKPHLILAIIWQVMRLYLTKSIDLKNCPEIMRLAEEGEELTDLIKLPPETILIRWINFHLKKSGVERRITDLGGDLKDSIALTYVLNRLDPAKCSLEGLQEEDLIKRAELMINNSISIGVPPLVRPSDITTGNVKINIVFVAELFNTKHGLEELTQEEIAKIGIINDDIEGSRDERAFRFWINSLNIEDLYINNLYSECGDGLVLLKVIHKLNDQVVDWKKVDKNPNNKFKQGINCGVAIDACKKLGLKVPGISGNDLLEGNKKQIIAVVWQLVRLHYLQIIGSQTEDDLVKWANQLNTEIQIKSFKDKALSDGHFLLRICEAIEPRAFDWEIVMKGENDEEQENNAKYILSIARKLGAVIFCVWEDIPKVNFKMILVLVCSLFELFEEKRKRDENQ
;
A
#
# COMPACT_ATOMS: atom_id res chain seq x y z
N MET A 1 -22.94 7.24 -37.61
CA MET A 1 -21.64 7.90 -37.36
C MET A 1 -21.77 8.58 -36.01
N GLU A 2 -21.49 7.83 -34.96
CA GLU A 2 -21.43 8.38 -33.60
C GLU A 2 -20.08 9.08 -33.45
N SER A 3 -20.15 10.35 -33.07
CA SER A 3 -18.99 11.18 -32.72
C SER A 3 -18.37 10.63 -31.44
N THR A 4 -17.19 10.03 -31.55
CA THR A 4 -16.35 9.69 -30.39
C THR A 4 -15.99 10.98 -29.64
N ALA A 5 -16.46 11.12 -28.40
CA ALA A 5 -16.01 12.20 -27.52
C ALA A 5 -14.50 12.03 -27.30
N ALA A 6 -13.71 13.01 -27.73
CA ALA A 6 -12.28 13.05 -27.47
C ALA A 6 -12.05 13.13 -25.95
N ALA A 7 -11.19 12.28 -25.40
CA ALA A 7 -10.80 12.38 -24.01
C ALA A 7 -10.13 13.74 -23.76
N VAL A 8 -10.71 14.55 -22.86
CA VAL A 8 -10.14 15.84 -22.46
C VAL A 8 -8.78 15.58 -21.79
N SER A 9 -7.70 16.06 -22.40
CA SER A 9 -6.35 15.93 -21.84
C SER A 9 -6.08 17.04 -20.84
N TYR A 10 -5.74 16.67 -19.60
CA TYR A 10 -5.34 17.59 -18.52
C TYR A 10 -3.81 17.76 -18.49
N ASP A 11 -3.20 17.96 -19.66
CA ASP A 11 -1.75 18.16 -19.75
C ASP A 11 -1.34 19.47 -19.09
N VAL A 12 -0.19 19.45 -18.41
CA VAL A 12 0.38 20.64 -17.76
C VAL A 12 1.52 21.16 -18.60
N SER A 13 1.43 22.43 -19.00
CA SER A 13 2.49 23.09 -19.78
C SER A 13 3.82 23.10 -19.03
N PHE A 14 4.93 23.12 -19.78
CA PHE A 14 6.27 23.16 -19.20
C PHE A 14 6.50 24.37 -18.27
N GLU A 15 5.81 25.47 -18.54
CA GLU A 15 5.85 26.66 -17.68
C GLU A 15 5.16 26.41 -16.33
N MET A 16 3.99 25.78 -16.33
CA MET A 16 3.25 25.48 -15.10
C MET A 16 3.93 24.42 -14.23
N LYS A 17 4.66 23.47 -14.83
CA LYS A 17 5.47 22.47 -14.11
C LYS A 17 6.59 23.07 -13.25
N LYS A 18 6.95 24.34 -13.44
CA LYS A 18 7.91 25.04 -12.56
C LYS A 18 7.28 25.53 -11.26
N HIS A 19 5.95 25.62 -11.20
CA HIS A 19 5.21 26.20 -10.08
C HIS A 19 4.55 25.15 -9.18
N PHE A 20 4.34 23.94 -9.70
CA PHE A 20 3.72 22.84 -8.99
C PHE A 20 4.60 21.59 -9.05
N THR A 21 4.71 20.89 -7.92
CA THR A 21 5.31 19.56 -7.85
C THR A 21 4.39 18.54 -8.53
N PRO A 22 4.91 17.38 -8.99
CA PRO A 22 4.07 16.35 -9.59
C PRO A 22 2.89 15.90 -8.70
N PRO A 23 3.05 15.71 -7.37
CA PRO A 23 1.92 15.42 -6.48
C PRO A 23 0.87 16.54 -6.43
N GLU A 24 1.30 17.80 -6.35
CA GLU A 24 0.37 18.94 -6.39
C GLU A 24 -0.37 19.01 -7.73
N ILE A 25 0.27 18.66 -8.85
CA ILE A 25 -0.38 18.59 -10.16
C ILE A 25 -1.47 17.51 -10.15
N THR A 26 -1.16 16.32 -9.62
CA THR A 26 -2.14 15.23 -9.51
C THR A 26 -3.30 15.61 -8.61
N GLU A 27 -3.04 16.27 -7.48
CA GLU A 27 -4.08 16.76 -6.56
C GLU A 27 -4.92 17.87 -7.19
N LEU A 28 -4.33 18.80 -7.95
CA LEU A 28 -5.06 19.82 -8.70
C LEU A 28 -5.92 19.21 -9.80
N GLN A 29 -5.42 18.19 -10.50
CA GLN A 29 -6.19 17.44 -11.50
C GLN A 29 -7.38 16.73 -10.85
N HIS A 30 -7.15 16.13 -9.67
CA HIS A 30 -8.20 15.47 -8.91
C HIS A 30 -9.24 16.47 -8.39
N ALA A 31 -8.80 17.61 -7.86
CA ALA A 31 -9.68 18.69 -7.41
C ALA A 31 -10.50 19.25 -8.58
N PHE A 32 -9.88 19.54 -9.72
CA PHE A 32 -10.59 20.04 -10.90
C PHE A 32 -11.68 19.06 -11.36
N LYS A 33 -11.35 17.77 -11.45
CA LYS A 33 -12.32 16.71 -11.79
C LYS A 33 -13.41 16.51 -10.74
N LEU A 34 -13.15 16.86 -9.48
CA LEU A 34 -14.13 16.80 -8.41
C LEU A 34 -15.15 17.94 -8.51
N TYR A 35 -14.71 19.13 -8.95
CA TYR A 35 -15.54 20.32 -9.08
C TYR A 35 -16.27 20.42 -10.44
N ASP A 36 -15.69 19.88 -11.51
CA ASP A 36 -16.32 19.69 -12.82
C ASP A 36 -17.34 18.54 -12.74
N ALA A 37 -18.54 18.86 -12.25
CA ALA A 37 -19.57 17.89 -11.87
C ALA A 37 -20.21 17.25 -13.10
N ASP A 38 -20.33 18.00 -14.20
CA ASP A 38 -20.87 17.51 -15.47
C ASP A 38 -19.80 16.85 -16.38
N LYS A 39 -18.52 16.90 -15.97
CA LYS A 39 -17.35 16.29 -16.63
C LYS A 39 -17.13 16.83 -18.04
N ASN A 40 -17.52 18.07 -18.31
CA ASN A 40 -17.39 18.70 -19.61
C ASN A 40 -15.96 19.23 -19.89
N GLY A 41 -15.08 19.22 -18.89
CA GLY A 41 -13.69 19.68 -18.98
C GLY A 41 -13.50 21.17 -18.64
N THR A 42 -14.54 21.85 -18.19
CA THR A 42 -14.58 23.27 -17.80
C THR A 42 -15.49 23.45 -16.58
N MET A 43 -15.23 24.46 -15.75
CA MET A 43 -16.13 24.76 -14.63
C MET A 43 -16.99 25.98 -14.92
N ASN A 44 -18.30 25.83 -14.81
CA ASN A 44 -19.23 26.94 -14.89
C ASN A 44 -19.29 27.75 -13.57
N ALA A 45 -20.06 28.84 -13.55
CA ALA A 45 -20.18 29.71 -12.37
C ALA A 45 -20.68 28.99 -11.10
N GLN A 46 -21.53 27.97 -11.24
CA GLN A 46 -22.07 27.21 -10.11
C GLN A 46 -21.04 26.23 -9.54
N GLU A 47 -20.25 25.60 -10.40
CA GLU A 47 -19.12 24.74 -10.01
C GLU A 47 -17.98 25.56 -9.39
N PHE A 48 -17.69 26.72 -9.97
CA PHE A 48 -16.70 27.65 -9.41
C PHE A 48 -17.11 28.20 -8.04
N ARG A 49 -18.41 28.41 -7.81
CA ARG A 49 -18.92 28.78 -6.49
C ARG A 49 -18.56 27.73 -5.44
N GLN A 50 -18.62 26.44 -5.78
CA GLN A 50 -18.23 25.37 -4.86
C GLN A 50 -16.75 25.46 -4.49
N VAL A 51 -15.88 25.74 -5.48
CA VAL A 51 -14.45 26.02 -5.24
C VAL A 51 -14.26 27.19 -4.26
N LEU A 52 -15.03 28.28 -4.42
CA LEU A 52 -14.94 29.46 -3.56
C LEU A 52 -15.42 29.19 -2.12
N ILE A 53 -16.44 28.35 -1.96
CA ILE A 53 -16.94 27.90 -0.65
C ILE A 53 -15.89 27.04 0.05
N ASP A 54 -15.25 26.12 -0.67
CA ASP A 54 -14.20 25.25 -0.14
C ASP A 54 -12.89 26.03 0.11
N LEU A 55 -12.72 27.18 -0.57
CA LEU A 55 -11.73 28.23 -0.27
C LEU A 55 -12.13 29.13 0.93
N GLY A 56 -13.16 28.77 1.69
CA GLY A 56 -13.54 29.44 2.93
C GLY A 56 -14.43 30.68 2.77
N LYS A 57 -14.92 30.99 1.56
CA LYS A 57 -15.91 32.07 1.36
C LYS A 57 -17.32 31.49 1.48
N ARG A 58 -17.87 31.50 2.71
CA ARG A 58 -19.16 30.85 3.01
C ARG A 58 -20.40 31.65 2.55
N ASP A 59 -20.25 32.93 2.22
CA ASP A 59 -21.35 33.83 1.84
C ASP A 59 -21.07 34.57 0.52
N VAL A 60 -20.80 33.84 -0.56
CA VAL A 60 -20.57 34.43 -1.90
C VAL A 60 -21.90 34.64 -2.63
N THR A 61 -22.20 35.87 -3.03
CA THR A 61 -23.36 36.20 -3.89
C THR A 61 -23.07 35.90 -5.36
N ASP A 62 -24.10 35.75 -6.18
CA ASP A 62 -23.93 35.51 -7.63
C ASP A 62 -23.12 36.63 -8.30
N ASP A 63 -23.30 37.88 -7.87
CA ASP A 63 -22.52 39.02 -8.36
C ASP A 63 -21.03 38.89 -8.00
N GLN A 64 -20.70 38.43 -6.79
CA GLN A 64 -19.32 38.21 -6.36
C GLN A 64 -18.68 37.01 -7.07
N VAL A 65 -19.44 35.94 -7.31
CA VAL A 65 -18.99 34.78 -8.10
C VAL A 65 -18.68 35.23 -9.53
N ASN A 66 -19.57 35.99 -10.16
CA ASN A 66 -19.36 36.52 -11.51
C ASN A 66 -18.19 37.51 -11.58
N GLU A 67 -17.97 38.32 -10.54
CA GLU A 67 -16.82 39.23 -10.46
C GLU A 67 -15.50 38.47 -10.32
N MET A 68 -15.46 37.43 -9.49
CA MET A 68 -14.26 36.58 -9.33
C MET A 68 -14.00 35.71 -10.54
N LEU A 69 -15.07 35.22 -11.19
CA LEU A 69 -14.97 34.45 -12.42
C LEU A 69 -14.31 35.31 -13.51
N LYS A 70 -14.73 36.58 -13.68
CA LYS A 70 -14.08 37.54 -14.60
C LYS A 70 -12.60 37.83 -14.30
N GLN A 71 -12.14 37.60 -13.07
CA GLN A 71 -10.73 37.79 -12.71
C GLN A 71 -9.87 36.57 -13.06
N VAL A 72 -10.49 35.39 -13.15
CA VAL A 72 -9.82 34.11 -13.38
C VAL A 72 -9.94 33.67 -14.84
N ASP A 73 -11.12 33.85 -15.44
CA ASP A 73 -11.45 33.64 -16.84
C ASP A 73 -10.68 34.67 -17.70
N ARG A 74 -9.63 34.21 -18.36
CA ARG A 74 -8.73 35.07 -19.16
C ARG A 74 -9.20 35.19 -20.60
N ASN A 75 -9.95 34.20 -21.08
CA ASN A 75 -10.40 34.15 -22.46
C ASN A 75 -11.82 34.75 -22.64
N ASN A 76 -12.52 35.08 -21.54
CA ASN A 76 -13.87 35.60 -21.43
C ASN A 76 -14.96 34.69 -22.01
N ASP A 77 -14.80 33.37 -21.88
CA ASP A 77 -15.80 32.38 -22.31
C ASP A 77 -16.86 32.06 -21.23
N ASN A 78 -16.75 32.70 -20.05
CA ASN A 78 -17.59 32.53 -18.86
C ASN A 78 -17.51 31.14 -18.22
N VAL A 79 -16.47 30.35 -18.53
CA VAL A 79 -16.14 29.12 -17.82
C VAL A 79 -14.68 29.18 -17.34
N ILE A 80 -14.29 28.23 -16.51
CA ILE A 80 -12.90 28.09 -16.06
C ILE A 80 -12.33 26.81 -16.65
N GLN A 81 -11.39 26.99 -17.56
CA GLN A 81 -10.67 25.90 -18.18
C GLN A 81 -9.51 25.43 -17.30
N TRP A 82 -8.99 24.23 -17.57
CA TRP A 82 -7.88 23.64 -16.80
C TRP A 82 -6.67 24.59 -16.63
N ASP A 83 -6.26 25.28 -17.69
CA ASP A 83 -5.14 26.22 -17.63
C ASP A 83 -5.44 27.46 -16.77
N GLU A 84 -6.70 27.92 -16.76
CA GLU A 84 -7.15 29.06 -15.96
C GLU A 84 -7.23 28.70 -14.49
N PHE A 85 -7.69 27.49 -14.19
CA PHE A 85 -7.64 26.90 -12.85
C PHE A 85 -6.20 26.81 -12.33
N LEU A 86 -5.26 26.27 -13.12
CA LEU A 86 -3.85 26.23 -12.74
C LEU A 86 -3.27 27.62 -12.47
N ASN A 87 -3.64 28.61 -13.28
CA ASN A 87 -3.21 29.99 -13.07
C ASN A 87 -3.78 30.60 -11.78
N MET A 88 -5.03 30.32 -11.45
CA MET A 88 -5.64 30.74 -10.19
C MET A 88 -4.90 30.13 -9.00
N PHE A 89 -4.66 28.82 -9.03
CA PHE A 89 -3.96 28.11 -7.96
C PHE A 89 -2.48 28.49 -7.86
N LYS A 90 -1.85 28.93 -8.95
CA LYS A 90 -0.49 29.49 -8.94
C LYS A 90 -0.45 30.79 -8.13
N GLY A 91 -1.42 31.67 -8.36
CA GLY A 91 -1.61 32.90 -7.57
C GLY A 91 -1.95 32.61 -6.11
N LEU A 92 -2.79 31.61 -5.85
CA LEU A 92 -3.13 31.20 -4.49
C LEU A 92 -1.92 30.66 -3.73
N LYS A 93 -1.09 29.81 -4.37
CA LYS A 93 0.14 29.26 -3.78
C LYS A 93 1.15 30.33 -3.39
N SER A 94 1.23 31.44 -4.13
CA SER A 94 2.12 32.56 -3.79
C SER A 94 1.57 33.46 -2.68
N THR A 95 0.25 33.54 -2.53
CA THR A 95 -0.42 34.55 -1.70
C THR A 95 -0.94 33.99 -0.38
N ASN A 96 -1.39 32.73 -0.35
CA ASN A 96 -1.92 32.05 0.84
C ASN A 96 -1.67 30.53 0.75
N LYS A 97 -0.52 30.08 1.27
CA LYS A 97 -0.07 28.68 1.21
C LYS A 97 -0.96 27.71 2.00
N ASP A 98 -1.56 28.17 3.08
CA ASP A 98 -2.41 27.33 3.93
C ASP A 98 -3.75 27.03 3.25
N LEU A 99 -4.33 28.07 2.63
CA LEU A 99 -5.55 27.93 1.83
C LEU A 99 -5.32 27.09 0.56
N PHE A 100 -4.15 27.23 -0.07
CA PHE A 100 -3.74 26.39 -1.20
C PHE A 100 -3.68 24.90 -0.81
N LYS A 101 -3.10 24.57 0.36
CA LYS A 101 -3.09 23.20 0.88
C LYS A 101 -4.50 22.71 1.21
N GLN A 102 -5.34 23.54 1.79
CA GLN A 102 -6.72 23.17 2.12
C GLN A 102 -7.50 22.69 0.89
N VAL A 103 -7.34 23.37 -0.25
CA VAL A 103 -8.05 22.97 -1.48
C VAL A 103 -7.48 21.70 -2.11
N LEU A 104 -6.16 21.51 -2.08
CA LEU A 104 -5.56 20.23 -2.48
C LEU A 104 -6.07 19.06 -1.63
N THR A 105 -6.38 19.34 -0.36
CA THR A 105 -6.93 18.38 0.59
C THR A 105 -8.45 18.36 0.65
N THR A 106 -9.19 18.98 -0.29
CA THR A 106 -10.67 18.91 -0.32
C THR A 106 -11.12 17.50 -0.68
N LYS A 107 -10.94 16.59 0.27
CA LYS A 107 -11.72 15.38 0.39
C LYS A 107 -13.06 15.86 0.96
N ALA A 108 -14.17 15.51 0.31
CA ALA A 108 -15.48 15.72 0.90
C ALA A 108 -15.52 15.02 2.27
N GLY A 109 -15.78 15.76 3.36
CA GLY A 109 -15.67 15.24 4.72
C GLY A 109 -15.39 16.29 5.78
N GLU A 110 -15.50 15.90 7.07
CA GLU A 110 -15.17 16.78 8.19
C GLU A 110 -13.67 16.71 8.46
N VAL A 111 -12.98 17.86 8.42
CA VAL A 111 -11.53 17.95 8.61
C VAL A 111 -11.22 18.51 9.99
N GLU A 112 -10.52 17.73 10.81
CA GLU A 112 -9.95 18.19 12.08
C GLU A 112 -8.47 18.57 11.91
N GLN A 113 -8.01 19.56 12.68
CA GLN A 113 -6.61 19.99 12.74
C GLN A 113 -6.06 19.77 14.13
N THR A 114 -4.84 19.25 14.20
CA THR A 114 -4.08 19.09 15.45
C THR A 114 -2.77 19.86 15.34
N THR A 115 -2.42 20.60 16.39
CA THR A 115 -1.13 21.29 16.48
C THR A 115 -0.21 20.45 17.35
N SER A 116 0.91 20.02 16.78
CA SER A 116 1.95 19.31 17.54
C SER A 116 2.62 20.26 18.54
N GLU A 117 3.19 19.70 19.62
CA GLU A 117 3.96 20.45 20.62
C GLU A 117 5.13 21.26 20.02
N HIS A 118 5.60 20.87 18.83
CA HIS A 118 6.68 21.52 18.08
C HIS A 118 6.19 22.50 16.99
N GLY A 119 4.90 22.88 17.01
CA GLY A 119 4.34 23.95 16.19
C GLY A 119 3.94 23.57 14.76
N GLY A 120 3.97 22.29 14.39
CA GLY A 120 3.43 21.80 13.11
C GLY A 120 1.93 21.48 13.21
N THR A 121 1.11 22.07 12.34
CA THR A 121 -0.33 21.76 12.20
C THR A 121 -0.54 20.62 11.20
N HIS A 122 -1.33 19.63 11.57
CA HIS A 122 -1.66 18.47 10.74
C HIS A 122 -3.17 18.26 10.68
N SER A 123 -3.70 18.02 9.48
CA SER A 123 -5.12 17.75 9.26
C SER A 123 -5.39 16.27 8.98
N TYR A 124 -6.60 15.82 9.31
CA TYR A 124 -7.11 14.50 8.96
C TYR A 124 -8.63 14.51 8.83
N LEU A 125 -9.18 13.47 8.21
CA LEU A 125 -10.64 13.30 8.09
C LEU A 125 -11.21 12.56 9.29
N VAL A 126 -12.23 13.14 9.91
CA VAL A 126 -12.91 12.60 11.08
C VAL A 126 -13.58 11.27 10.76
N GLU A 127 -14.21 11.14 9.59
CA GLU A 127 -14.84 9.89 9.17
C GLU A 127 -13.83 8.76 8.94
N GLU A 128 -12.62 9.05 8.42
CA GLU A 128 -11.55 8.03 8.29
C GLU A 128 -11.12 7.55 9.68
N LYS A 129 -10.93 8.46 10.65
CA LYS A 129 -10.60 8.12 12.04
C LYS A 129 -11.64 7.21 12.67
N ILE A 130 -12.93 7.57 12.56
CA ILE A 130 -14.04 6.84 13.16
C ILE A 130 -14.15 5.43 12.55
N CYS A 131 -14.18 5.33 11.21
CA CYS A 131 -14.31 4.06 10.50
C CYS A 131 -13.13 3.12 10.83
N PHE A 132 -11.89 3.64 10.80
CA PHE A 132 -10.72 2.83 11.12
C PHE A 132 -10.73 2.39 12.58
N THR A 133 -11.10 3.26 13.52
CA THR A 133 -11.18 2.88 14.94
C THR A 133 -12.20 1.77 15.18
N LYS A 134 -13.38 1.85 14.55
CA LYS A 134 -14.39 0.78 14.59
C LYS A 134 -13.83 -0.54 14.02
N LEU A 135 -13.07 -0.47 12.92
CA LEU A 135 -12.45 -1.65 12.33
C LEU A 135 -11.35 -2.24 13.22
N ILE A 136 -10.54 -1.43 13.91
CA ILE A 136 -9.56 -1.94 14.90
C ILE A 136 -10.29 -2.72 15.99
N ASN A 137 -11.36 -2.15 16.54
CA ASN A 137 -12.14 -2.79 17.59
C ASN A 137 -12.73 -4.13 17.14
N TYR A 138 -13.23 -4.19 15.91
CA TYR A 138 -13.75 -5.42 15.33
C TYR A 138 -12.67 -6.48 15.12
N ILE A 139 -11.53 -6.11 14.50
CA ILE A 139 -10.43 -7.05 14.22
C ILE A 139 -9.85 -7.63 15.51
N LEU A 140 -9.73 -6.82 16.56
CA LEU A 140 -9.05 -7.18 17.81
C LEU A 140 -10.01 -7.49 18.96
N GLU A 141 -11.32 -7.63 18.71
CA GLU A 141 -12.34 -7.84 19.75
C GLU A 141 -12.02 -9.02 20.68
N LYS A 142 -11.39 -10.07 20.13
CA LYS A 142 -11.09 -11.32 20.84
C LYS A 142 -9.63 -11.46 21.27
N ASP A 143 -8.79 -10.44 21.04
CA ASP A 143 -7.36 -10.51 21.39
C ASP A 143 -7.15 -10.18 22.88
N GLN A 144 -6.64 -11.17 23.62
CA GLN A 144 -6.47 -11.08 25.07
C GLN A 144 -5.37 -10.09 25.49
N ASP A 145 -4.35 -9.87 24.66
CA ASP A 145 -3.21 -9.03 25.02
C ASP A 145 -3.58 -7.54 24.99
N VAL A 146 -4.59 -7.17 24.22
CA VAL A 146 -5.08 -5.78 24.06
C VAL A 146 -6.48 -5.57 24.62
N ALA A 147 -7.04 -6.55 25.35
CA ALA A 147 -8.37 -6.45 25.96
C ALA A 147 -8.53 -5.28 26.96
N GLY A 148 -7.42 -4.74 27.47
CA GLY A 148 -7.43 -3.52 28.32
C GLY A 148 -7.44 -2.20 27.53
N ILE A 149 -7.28 -2.25 26.21
CA ILE A 149 -7.25 -1.10 25.29
C ILE A 149 -8.49 -1.11 24.38
N ILE A 150 -8.93 -2.30 23.96
CA ILE A 150 -10.09 -2.51 23.08
C ILE A 150 -11.36 -2.68 23.94
N PRO A 151 -12.48 -2.01 23.62
CA PRO A 151 -12.69 -1.12 22.48
C PRO A 151 -12.19 0.31 22.72
N ILE A 152 -11.57 0.88 21.69
CA ILE A 152 -11.21 2.31 21.59
C ILE A 152 -12.46 3.11 21.25
N ASN A 153 -12.64 4.28 21.86
CA ASN A 153 -13.72 5.19 21.51
C ASN A 153 -13.47 5.81 20.12
N PRO A 154 -14.35 5.58 19.12
CA PRO A 154 -14.14 6.15 17.78
C PRO A 154 -14.38 7.66 17.70
N GLU A 155 -15.14 8.24 18.63
CA GLU A 155 -15.55 9.65 18.58
C GLU A 155 -14.47 10.63 19.07
N ASN A 156 -13.35 10.13 19.60
CA ASN A 156 -12.25 10.95 20.09
C ASN A 156 -10.90 10.50 19.51
N ASP A 157 -9.81 11.06 20.06
CA ASP A 157 -8.44 10.86 19.56
C ASP A 157 -7.71 9.71 20.28
N ASP A 158 -8.42 8.87 21.03
CA ASP A 158 -7.84 7.78 21.82
C ASP A 158 -7.12 6.75 20.93
N VAL A 159 -7.52 6.61 19.66
CA VAL A 159 -6.86 5.75 18.68
C VAL A 159 -5.38 6.07 18.50
N PHE A 160 -4.99 7.35 18.56
CA PHE A 160 -3.59 7.75 18.42
C PHE A 160 -2.77 7.38 19.65
N SER A 161 -3.38 7.41 20.84
CA SER A 161 -2.75 6.95 22.08
C SER A 161 -2.68 5.42 22.15
N ALA A 162 -3.71 4.72 21.69
CA ALA A 162 -3.75 3.26 21.64
C ALA A 162 -2.68 2.65 20.72
N LEU A 163 -2.20 3.41 19.73
CA LEU A 163 -1.15 3.00 18.78
C LEU A 163 0.26 3.48 19.17
N GLU A 164 0.38 4.28 20.23
CA GLU A 164 1.62 4.96 20.62
C GLU A 164 2.76 3.97 20.94
N ASP A 165 2.45 2.84 21.58
CA ASP A 165 3.44 1.86 22.04
C ASP A 165 3.81 0.77 21.01
N GLY A 166 3.13 0.78 19.85
CA GLY A 166 3.34 -0.17 18.76
C GLY A 166 2.72 -1.57 18.95
N VAL A 167 2.08 -1.89 20.09
CA VAL A 167 1.50 -3.21 20.35
C VAL A 167 0.27 -3.45 19.49
N VAL A 168 -0.70 -2.53 19.53
CA VAL A 168 -1.93 -2.63 18.72
C VAL A 168 -1.60 -2.72 17.23
N LEU A 169 -0.67 -1.89 16.74
CA LEU A 169 -0.23 -1.93 15.34
C LEU A 169 0.39 -3.29 14.98
N SER A 170 1.23 -3.85 15.85
CA SER A 170 1.86 -5.15 15.62
C SER A 170 0.84 -6.29 15.56
N LYS A 171 -0.20 -6.24 16.39
CA LYS A 171 -1.32 -7.19 16.36
C LYS A 171 -2.11 -7.08 15.06
N LEU A 172 -2.46 -5.86 14.63
CA LEU A 172 -3.14 -5.63 13.35
C LEU A 172 -2.33 -6.17 12.16
N ILE A 173 -1.00 -5.99 12.18
CA ILE A 173 -0.11 -6.54 11.15
C ILE A 173 -0.22 -8.07 11.08
N ASN A 174 -0.22 -8.75 12.23
CA ASN A 174 -0.39 -10.22 12.25
C ASN A 174 -1.80 -10.66 11.83
N CYS A 175 -2.83 -9.87 12.10
CA CYS A 175 -4.17 -10.12 11.56
C CYS A 175 -4.19 -9.98 10.03
N ALA A 176 -3.48 -8.98 9.48
CA ALA A 176 -3.41 -8.74 8.04
C ALA A 176 -2.54 -9.78 7.31
N ALA A 177 -1.40 -10.15 7.91
CA ALA A 177 -0.45 -11.11 7.38
C ALA A 177 0.07 -11.99 8.53
N GLU A 178 -0.45 -13.21 8.62
CA GLU A 178 -0.16 -14.14 9.70
C GLU A 178 1.34 -14.43 9.83
N ASN A 179 1.80 -14.62 11.08
CA ASN A 179 3.19 -14.95 11.42
C ASN A 179 4.24 -13.92 10.92
N THR A 180 3.84 -12.68 10.64
CA THR A 180 4.77 -11.62 10.23
C THR A 180 5.65 -11.17 11.39
N ILE A 181 5.07 -11.02 12.58
CA ILE A 181 5.73 -10.60 13.81
C ILE A 181 5.62 -11.74 14.83
N ASP A 182 6.75 -12.22 15.30
CA ASP A 182 6.82 -13.03 16.51
C ASP A 182 6.58 -12.13 17.72
N LEU A 183 5.41 -12.29 18.35
CA LEU A 183 4.99 -11.41 19.45
C LEU A 183 5.90 -11.52 20.68
N ARG A 184 6.73 -12.57 20.79
CA ARG A 184 7.74 -12.69 21.86
C ARG A 184 8.84 -11.63 21.75
N ALA A 185 9.05 -11.07 20.55
CA ALA A 185 9.98 -9.97 20.34
C ALA A 185 9.44 -8.60 20.83
N LEU A 186 8.13 -8.49 21.08
CA LEU A 186 7.51 -7.24 21.54
C LEU A 186 7.72 -7.03 23.03
N ASN A 187 7.96 -5.77 23.40
CA ASN A 187 7.90 -5.35 24.78
C ASN A 187 6.42 -5.21 25.19
N MET A 188 5.89 -6.17 25.94
CA MET A 188 4.47 -6.24 26.37
C MET A 188 4.23 -5.76 27.81
N LYS A 189 5.26 -5.22 28.49
CA LYS A 189 5.15 -4.77 29.88
C LYS A 189 4.34 -3.48 29.98
N LYS A 190 3.61 -3.29 31.09
CA LYS A 190 2.97 -2.00 31.40
C LYS A 190 4.04 -0.93 31.62
N ASN A 191 3.78 0.29 31.15
CA ASN A 191 4.66 1.46 31.27
C ASN A 191 6.03 1.27 30.59
N LEU A 192 6.02 1.12 29.27
CA LEU A 192 7.25 1.07 28.48
C LEU A 192 8.01 2.39 28.55
N ASN A 193 9.34 2.32 28.61
CA ASN A 193 10.16 3.50 28.42
C ASN A 193 10.23 3.87 26.92
N VAL A 194 10.66 5.09 26.62
CA VAL A 194 10.73 5.62 25.23
C VAL A 194 11.57 4.73 24.30
N TYR A 195 12.61 4.07 24.81
CA TYR A 195 13.43 3.16 24.01
C TYR A 195 12.65 1.90 23.62
N GLN A 196 11.97 1.27 24.59
CA GLN A 196 11.14 0.08 24.34
C GLN A 196 9.97 0.36 23.41
N VAL A 197 9.36 1.55 23.51
CA VAL A 197 8.34 2.03 22.57
C VAL A 197 8.94 2.13 21.15
N LYS A 198 10.11 2.75 21.02
CA LYS A 198 10.81 2.84 19.71
C LYS A 198 11.15 1.47 19.13
N GLU A 199 11.54 0.51 19.96
CA GLU A 199 11.80 -0.87 19.51
C GLU A 199 10.53 -1.55 18.97
N ASN A 200 9.41 -1.47 19.69
CA ASN A 200 8.13 -2.03 19.23
C ASN A 200 7.69 -1.39 17.91
N LEU A 201 7.78 -0.05 17.82
CA LEU A 201 7.43 0.68 16.60
C LEU A 201 8.38 0.34 15.44
N ASN A 202 9.68 0.22 15.67
CA ASN A 202 10.63 -0.23 14.64
C ASN A 202 10.26 -1.62 14.12
N LEU A 203 9.95 -2.56 15.02
CA LEU A 203 9.48 -3.89 14.66
C LEU A 203 8.23 -3.80 13.77
N ALA A 204 7.19 -3.08 14.21
CA ALA A 204 5.95 -2.93 13.46
C ALA A 204 6.15 -2.27 12.08
N LEU A 205 6.94 -1.19 12.00
CA LEU A 205 7.19 -0.47 10.75
C LEU A 205 8.02 -1.28 9.77
N ASN A 206 9.07 -1.96 10.24
CA ASN A 206 9.90 -2.79 9.36
C ASN A 206 9.21 -4.10 8.96
N ALA A 207 8.36 -4.66 9.84
CA ALA A 207 7.44 -5.73 9.48
C ALA A 207 6.46 -5.30 8.39
N SER A 208 5.87 -4.12 8.51
CA SER A 208 4.98 -3.53 7.48
C SER A 208 5.67 -3.42 6.12
N LYS A 209 6.92 -2.94 6.08
CA LYS A 209 7.72 -2.93 4.85
C LYS A 209 8.00 -4.34 4.34
N GLY A 210 8.31 -5.27 5.24
CA GLY A 210 8.62 -6.67 4.91
C GLY A 210 7.46 -7.44 4.25
N ILE A 211 6.21 -7.01 4.48
CA ILE A 211 5.01 -7.54 3.82
C ILE A 211 4.55 -6.68 2.62
N GLY A 212 5.38 -5.74 2.18
CA GLY A 212 5.18 -4.97 0.95
C GLY A 212 4.44 -3.65 1.11
N LEU A 213 4.16 -3.18 2.33
CA LEU A 213 3.52 -1.87 2.53
C LEU A 213 4.48 -0.72 2.25
N ARG A 214 3.97 0.34 1.63
CA ARG A 214 4.73 1.54 1.25
C ARG A 214 4.54 2.62 2.31
N ILE A 215 5.47 2.72 3.25
CA ILE A 215 5.40 3.66 4.38
C ILE A 215 6.48 4.77 4.30
N PRO A 216 6.41 5.69 3.32
CA PRO A 216 7.42 6.71 3.13
C PRO A 216 7.36 7.77 4.24
N GLY A 217 8.49 8.07 4.84
CA GLY A 217 8.60 9.14 5.85
C GLY A 217 7.94 8.84 7.21
N ILE A 218 7.42 7.63 7.41
CA ILE A 218 6.86 7.20 8.72
C ILE A 218 7.97 6.55 9.54
N ASN A 219 8.16 7.04 10.76
CA ASN A 219 9.15 6.57 11.73
C ASN A 219 8.52 6.46 13.13
N PRO A 220 9.20 5.84 14.11
CA PRO A 220 8.66 5.72 15.46
C PRO A 220 8.27 7.07 16.11
N GLN A 221 8.99 8.14 15.78
CA GLN A 221 8.73 9.46 16.33
C GLN A 221 7.34 9.98 15.94
N ALA A 222 6.82 9.61 14.77
CA ALA A 222 5.47 9.97 14.35
C ALA A 222 4.37 9.44 15.30
N PHE A 223 4.58 8.28 15.90
CA PHE A 223 3.64 7.67 16.84
C PHE A 223 3.77 8.26 18.24
N ILE A 224 5.02 8.48 18.69
CA ILE A 224 5.31 9.13 19.98
C ILE A 224 4.73 10.56 20.00
N GLU A 225 4.83 11.28 18.88
CA GLU A 225 4.24 12.62 18.71
C GLU A 225 2.77 12.58 18.28
N LYS A 226 2.16 11.39 18.20
CA LYS A 226 0.75 11.17 17.85
C LYS A 226 0.30 11.88 16.57
N LYS A 227 1.12 11.90 15.53
CA LYS A 227 0.85 12.59 14.26
C LYS A 227 -0.30 11.90 13.50
N PRO A 228 -1.51 12.48 13.46
CA PRO A 228 -2.70 11.76 13.00
C PRO A 228 -2.60 11.28 11.54
N HIS A 229 -2.19 12.18 10.65
CA HIS A 229 -2.05 11.89 9.22
C HIS A 229 -1.11 10.73 8.90
N LEU A 230 -0.01 10.56 9.66
CA LEU A 230 0.94 9.45 9.46
C LEU A 230 0.41 8.14 10.05
N ILE A 231 -0.20 8.20 11.24
CA ILE A 231 -0.79 7.02 11.89
C ILE A 231 -1.96 6.49 11.05
N LEU A 232 -2.87 7.36 10.58
CA LEU A 232 -3.98 6.94 9.72
C LEU A 232 -3.49 6.41 8.37
N ALA A 233 -2.39 6.94 7.83
CA ALA A 233 -1.85 6.46 6.55
C ALA A 233 -1.34 5.01 6.62
N ILE A 234 -0.66 4.62 7.70
CA ILE A 234 -0.21 3.24 7.89
C ILE A 234 -1.35 2.32 8.32
N ILE A 235 -2.26 2.78 9.19
CA ILE A 235 -3.44 2.02 9.58
C ILE A 235 -4.30 1.67 8.37
N TRP A 236 -4.54 2.62 7.47
CA TRP A 236 -5.21 2.36 6.20
C TRP A 236 -4.52 1.26 5.39
N GLN A 237 -3.20 1.29 5.28
CA GLN A 237 -2.47 0.27 4.50
C GLN A 237 -2.56 -1.12 5.11
N VAL A 238 -2.43 -1.23 6.43
CA VAL A 238 -2.56 -2.51 7.15
C VAL A 238 -3.99 -3.04 7.05
N MET A 239 -4.99 -2.18 7.26
CA MET A 239 -6.41 -2.56 7.16
C MET A 239 -6.79 -2.95 5.75
N ARG A 240 -6.36 -2.19 4.74
CA ARG A 240 -6.57 -2.53 3.33
C ARG A 240 -6.06 -3.93 3.04
N LEU A 241 -4.83 -4.25 3.48
CA LEU A 241 -4.28 -5.60 3.32
C LEU A 241 -5.15 -6.65 4.03
N TYR A 242 -5.56 -6.41 5.28
CA TYR A 242 -6.45 -7.30 6.02
C TYR A 242 -7.78 -7.56 5.29
N LEU A 243 -8.41 -6.49 4.80
CA LEU A 243 -9.70 -6.54 4.12
C LEU A 243 -9.63 -7.30 2.79
N THR A 244 -8.51 -7.15 2.07
CA THR A 244 -8.38 -7.69 0.72
C THR A 244 -7.65 -9.02 0.65
N LYS A 245 -7.07 -9.53 1.74
CA LYS A 245 -6.26 -10.76 1.73
C LYS A 245 -7.03 -12.01 1.30
N SER A 246 -8.36 -12.01 1.44
CA SER A 246 -9.26 -13.08 1.02
C SER A 246 -9.82 -12.88 -0.40
N ILE A 247 -9.60 -11.71 -0.99
CA ILE A 247 -10.18 -11.29 -2.28
C ILE A 247 -9.17 -11.58 -3.39
N ASP A 248 -8.87 -12.85 -3.57
CA ASP A 248 -8.05 -13.37 -4.66
C ASP A 248 -8.50 -14.78 -5.04
N LEU A 249 -8.04 -15.28 -6.19
CA LEU A 249 -8.41 -16.61 -6.68
C LEU A 249 -7.88 -17.78 -5.84
N LYS A 250 -6.95 -17.53 -4.90
CA LYS A 250 -6.41 -18.57 -4.02
C LYS A 250 -7.35 -18.78 -2.82
N ASN A 251 -7.80 -17.69 -2.21
CA ASN A 251 -8.62 -17.70 -1.01
C ASN A 251 -10.12 -17.71 -1.33
N CYS A 252 -10.53 -17.12 -2.46
CA CYS A 252 -11.89 -17.17 -3.00
C CYS A 252 -11.86 -17.52 -4.50
N PRO A 253 -11.73 -18.81 -4.84
CA PRO A 253 -11.68 -19.29 -6.22
C PRO A 253 -12.90 -18.87 -7.06
N GLU A 254 -14.06 -18.67 -6.43
CA GLU A 254 -15.32 -18.25 -7.06
C GLU A 254 -15.20 -16.89 -7.77
N ILE A 255 -14.20 -16.06 -7.43
CA ILE A 255 -13.87 -14.82 -8.14
C ILE A 255 -13.72 -15.03 -9.65
N MET A 256 -13.38 -16.24 -10.11
CA MET A 256 -13.37 -16.59 -11.53
C MET A 256 -14.67 -16.26 -12.26
N ARG A 257 -15.82 -16.27 -11.57
CA ARG A 257 -17.13 -15.87 -12.14
C ARG A 257 -17.19 -14.39 -12.55
N LEU A 258 -16.22 -13.59 -12.09
CA LEU A 258 -16.10 -12.17 -12.38
C LEU A 258 -15.22 -11.88 -13.61
N ALA A 259 -14.70 -12.91 -14.28
CA ALA A 259 -14.00 -12.75 -15.55
C ALA A 259 -14.93 -12.17 -16.62
N GLU A 260 -14.44 -11.20 -17.38
CA GLU A 260 -15.17 -10.60 -18.50
C GLU A 260 -15.03 -11.46 -19.78
N GLU A 261 -15.88 -11.20 -20.78
CA GLU A 261 -15.88 -12.00 -22.00
C GLU A 261 -14.56 -11.87 -22.78
N GLY A 262 -13.90 -13.01 -23.05
CA GLY A 262 -12.61 -13.05 -23.72
C GLY A 262 -11.39 -12.81 -22.81
N GLU A 263 -11.60 -12.65 -21.51
CA GLU A 263 -10.52 -12.50 -20.51
C GLU A 263 -10.02 -13.87 -20.01
N GLU A 264 -8.70 -14.04 -19.93
CA GLU A 264 -8.09 -15.22 -19.33
C GLU A 264 -7.98 -15.07 -17.81
N LEU A 265 -8.00 -16.18 -17.07
CA LEU A 265 -7.85 -16.15 -15.60
C LEU A 265 -6.53 -15.53 -15.14
N THR A 266 -5.49 -15.65 -15.95
CA THR A 266 -4.19 -15.02 -15.68
C THR A 266 -4.25 -13.50 -15.73
N ASP A 267 -5.23 -12.91 -16.41
CA ASP A 267 -5.46 -11.47 -16.41
C ASP A 267 -6.26 -11.03 -15.18
N LEU A 268 -7.24 -11.84 -14.77
CA LEU A 268 -7.99 -11.62 -13.54
C LEU A 268 -7.10 -11.56 -12.29
N ILE A 269 -6.08 -12.43 -12.21
CA ILE A 269 -5.12 -12.49 -11.08
C ILE A 269 -4.25 -11.23 -10.98
N LYS A 270 -4.07 -10.49 -12.08
CA LYS A 270 -3.28 -9.26 -12.07
C LYS A 270 -4.07 -8.06 -11.55
N LEU A 271 -5.38 -8.18 -11.40
CA LEU A 271 -6.23 -7.07 -10.99
C LEU A 271 -6.04 -6.74 -9.51
N PRO A 272 -6.02 -5.45 -9.16
CA PRO A 272 -6.14 -5.03 -7.77
C PRO A 272 -7.46 -5.52 -7.15
N PRO A 273 -7.48 -5.84 -5.85
CA PRO A 273 -8.70 -6.26 -5.15
C PRO A 273 -9.87 -5.27 -5.29
N GLU A 274 -9.60 -3.96 -5.35
CA GLU A 274 -10.64 -2.95 -5.54
C GLU A 274 -11.35 -3.09 -6.89
N THR A 275 -10.61 -3.44 -7.94
CA THR A 275 -11.19 -3.71 -9.26
C THR A 275 -12.04 -4.97 -9.24
N ILE A 276 -11.61 -6.00 -8.48
CA ILE A 276 -12.41 -7.21 -8.26
C ILE A 276 -13.72 -6.87 -7.55
N LEU A 277 -13.69 -6.00 -6.53
CA LEU A 277 -14.89 -5.54 -5.82
C LEU A 277 -15.85 -4.76 -6.74
N ILE A 278 -15.33 -3.89 -7.62
CA ILE A 278 -16.15 -3.18 -8.62
C ILE A 278 -16.81 -4.17 -9.59
N ARG A 279 -16.07 -5.17 -10.08
CA ARG A 279 -16.61 -6.24 -10.93
C ARG A 279 -17.67 -7.06 -10.20
N TRP A 280 -17.43 -7.36 -8.93
CA TRP A 280 -18.36 -8.08 -8.07
C TRP A 280 -19.70 -7.34 -7.88
N ILE A 281 -19.67 -6.03 -7.61
CA ILE A 281 -20.89 -5.21 -7.55
C ILE A 281 -21.62 -5.26 -8.89
N ASN A 282 -20.91 -5.00 -9.99
CA ASN A 282 -21.50 -5.01 -11.33
C ASN A 282 -22.07 -6.38 -11.73
N PHE A 283 -21.45 -7.49 -11.31
CA PHE A 283 -21.95 -8.83 -11.51
C PHE A 283 -23.34 -9.01 -10.89
N HIS A 284 -23.51 -8.57 -9.63
CA HIS A 284 -24.78 -8.65 -8.92
C HIS A 284 -25.83 -7.68 -9.45
N LEU A 285 -25.44 -6.46 -9.86
CA LEU A 285 -26.34 -5.52 -10.53
C LEU A 285 -26.89 -6.11 -11.83
N LYS A 286 -26.01 -6.66 -12.68
CA LYS A 286 -26.42 -7.33 -13.93
C LYS A 286 -27.36 -8.50 -13.68
N LYS A 287 -27.06 -9.36 -12.69
CA LYS A 287 -27.93 -10.48 -12.29
C LYS A 287 -29.27 -10.01 -11.69
N SER A 288 -29.36 -8.76 -11.24
CA SER A 288 -30.59 -8.14 -10.73
C SER A 288 -31.37 -7.36 -11.81
N GLY A 289 -30.91 -7.39 -13.07
CA GLY A 289 -31.55 -6.67 -14.18
C GLY A 289 -31.33 -5.16 -14.14
N VAL A 290 -30.35 -4.67 -13.38
CA VAL A 290 -30.02 -3.24 -13.27
C VAL A 290 -28.99 -2.89 -14.34
N GLU A 291 -29.31 -1.95 -15.23
CA GLU A 291 -28.42 -1.52 -16.32
C GLU A 291 -27.26 -0.64 -15.86
N ARG A 292 -27.42 0.06 -14.72
CA ARG A 292 -26.38 0.90 -14.14
C ARG A 292 -25.13 0.06 -13.87
N ARG A 293 -23.99 0.54 -14.35
CA ARG A 293 -22.66 0.05 -13.93
C ARG A 293 -22.00 1.08 -13.06
N ILE A 294 -21.25 0.59 -12.07
CA ILE A 294 -20.31 1.41 -11.30
C ILE A 294 -18.90 1.27 -11.89
N THR A 295 -18.13 2.34 -11.77
CA THR A 295 -16.76 2.48 -12.27
C THR A 295 -15.78 2.87 -11.17
N ASP A 296 -16.27 3.38 -10.04
CA ASP A 296 -15.49 3.69 -8.85
C ASP A 296 -16.21 3.27 -7.55
N LEU A 297 -15.46 3.19 -6.45
CA LEU A 297 -15.99 2.92 -5.11
C LEU A 297 -16.21 4.22 -4.31
N GLY A 298 -16.42 5.35 -4.99
CA GLY A 298 -16.59 6.67 -4.38
C GLY A 298 -17.91 7.31 -4.80
N GLY A 299 -17.85 8.12 -5.85
CA GLY A 299 -18.99 8.87 -6.39
C GLY A 299 -20.16 7.97 -6.78
N ASP A 300 -19.87 6.85 -7.43
CA ASP A 300 -20.89 5.92 -7.92
C ASP A 300 -21.66 5.20 -6.80
N LEU A 301 -21.19 5.27 -5.54
CA LEU A 301 -21.83 4.64 -4.38
C LEU A 301 -22.55 5.63 -3.46
N LYS A 302 -22.43 6.95 -3.67
CA LYS A 302 -22.97 7.99 -2.79
C LYS A 302 -24.47 7.89 -2.54
N ASP A 303 -25.20 7.43 -3.54
CA ASP A 303 -26.66 7.35 -3.50
C ASP A 303 -27.19 6.04 -2.90
N SER A 304 -26.32 5.12 -2.47
CA SER A 304 -26.65 3.81 -1.89
C SER A 304 -27.50 2.87 -2.76
N ILE A 305 -27.84 3.24 -4.00
CA ILE A 305 -28.74 2.46 -4.86
C ILE A 305 -28.09 1.15 -5.27
N ALA A 306 -26.85 1.21 -5.76
CA ALA A 306 -26.11 0.04 -6.22
C ALA A 306 -25.98 -1.02 -5.11
N LEU A 307 -25.57 -0.59 -3.91
CA LEU A 307 -25.38 -1.48 -2.76
C LEU A 307 -26.71 -2.05 -2.24
N THR A 308 -27.82 -1.30 -2.33
CA THR A 308 -29.14 -1.80 -1.95
C THR A 308 -29.58 -2.98 -2.83
N TYR A 309 -29.37 -2.89 -4.15
CA TYR A 309 -29.63 -4.00 -5.06
C TYR A 309 -28.73 -5.21 -4.79
N VAL A 310 -27.43 -4.98 -4.55
CA VAL A 310 -26.49 -6.05 -4.19
C VAL A 310 -26.95 -6.77 -2.92
N LEU A 311 -27.23 -6.04 -1.84
CA LEU A 311 -27.69 -6.60 -0.56
C LEU A 311 -28.97 -7.41 -0.72
N ASN A 312 -29.97 -6.87 -1.43
CA ASN A 312 -31.19 -7.61 -1.74
C ASN A 312 -30.90 -8.89 -2.52
N ARG A 313 -29.99 -8.85 -3.51
CA ARG A 313 -29.63 -10.05 -4.27
C ARG A 313 -28.94 -11.12 -3.43
N LEU A 314 -28.10 -10.70 -2.49
CA LEU A 314 -27.40 -11.58 -1.56
C LEU A 314 -28.35 -12.25 -0.57
N ASP A 315 -29.38 -11.54 -0.10
CA ASP A 315 -30.40 -12.11 0.80
C ASP A 315 -31.75 -11.35 0.70
N PRO A 316 -32.63 -11.73 -0.24
CA PRO A 316 -33.89 -11.01 -0.45
C PRO A 316 -34.83 -11.05 0.76
N ALA A 317 -34.66 -12.05 1.64
CA ALA A 317 -35.51 -12.21 2.82
C ALA A 317 -35.14 -11.23 3.94
N LYS A 318 -33.88 -10.79 4.00
CA LYS A 318 -33.35 -9.91 5.05
C LYS A 318 -33.04 -8.49 4.59
N CYS A 319 -32.85 -8.30 3.28
CA CYS A 319 -32.44 -7.04 2.69
C CYS A 319 -33.56 -6.47 1.81
N SER A 320 -34.28 -5.46 2.29
CA SER A 320 -35.40 -4.85 1.57
C SER A 320 -34.95 -3.86 0.49
N LEU A 321 -35.75 -3.72 -0.58
CA LEU A 321 -35.57 -2.69 -1.62
C LEU A 321 -36.30 -1.38 -1.30
N GLU A 322 -37.01 -1.27 -0.17
CA GLU A 322 -37.80 -0.10 0.21
C GLU A 322 -36.99 1.21 0.21
N GLY A 323 -35.71 1.14 0.60
CA GLY A 323 -34.82 2.31 0.59
C GLY A 323 -34.69 2.99 -0.78
N LEU A 324 -34.95 2.28 -1.89
CA LEU A 324 -34.91 2.88 -3.23
C LEU A 324 -35.95 3.98 -3.46
N GLN A 325 -37.02 4.02 -2.67
CA GLN A 325 -38.05 5.07 -2.73
C GLN A 325 -37.72 6.29 -1.86
N GLU A 326 -36.71 6.19 -0.98
CA GLU A 326 -36.34 7.26 -0.07
C GLU A 326 -35.58 8.36 -0.82
N GLU A 327 -36.03 9.62 -0.76
CA GLU A 327 -35.38 10.75 -1.44
C GLU A 327 -34.15 11.27 -0.68
N ASP A 328 -34.17 11.19 0.66
CA ASP A 328 -33.07 11.60 1.52
C ASP A 328 -31.92 10.58 1.45
N LEU A 329 -30.78 11.02 0.93
CA LEU A 329 -29.61 10.15 0.74
C LEU A 329 -29.07 9.58 2.05
N ILE A 330 -29.14 10.32 3.15
CA ILE A 330 -28.68 9.89 4.47
C ILE A 330 -29.59 8.78 5.00
N LYS A 331 -30.91 8.98 4.94
CA LYS A 331 -31.87 7.95 5.35
C LYS A 331 -31.79 6.69 4.47
N ARG A 332 -31.61 6.88 3.15
CA ARG A 332 -31.41 5.76 2.24
C ARG A 332 -30.15 4.98 2.58
N ALA A 333 -29.05 5.67 2.85
CA ALA A 333 -27.80 5.03 3.29
C ALA A 333 -27.98 4.30 4.61
N GLU A 334 -28.75 4.84 5.56
CA GLU A 334 -29.10 4.17 6.82
C GLU A 334 -29.85 2.85 6.59
N LEU A 335 -30.87 2.85 5.72
CA LEU A 335 -31.61 1.63 5.36
C LEU A 335 -30.70 0.59 4.69
N MET A 336 -29.81 1.03 3.79
CA MET A 336 -28.82 0.17 3.14
C MET A 336 -27.83 -0.43 4.15
N ILE A 337 -27.34 0.36 5.10
CA ILE A 337 -26.45 -0.13 6.17
C ILE A 337 -27.19 -1.13 7.07
N ASN A 338 -28.45 -0.86 7.45
CA ASN A 338 -29.26 -1.78 8.26
C ASN A 338 -29.49 -3.12 7.55
N ASN A 339 -29.71 -3.12 6.22
CA ASN A 339 -29.74 -4.34 5.42
C ASN A 339 -28.41 -5.11 5.50
N SER A 340 -27.26 -4.43 5.46
CA SER A 340 -25.96 -5.12 5.58
C SER A 340 -25.76 -5.77 6.96
N ILE A 341 -26.20 -5.11 8.03
CA ILE A 341 -26.11 -5.61 9.40
C ILE A 341 -26.97 -6.87 9.57
N SER A 342 -28.15 -6.92 8.95
CA SER A 342 -29.07 -8.06 9.07
C SER A 342 -28.50 -9.37 8.49
N ILE A 343 -27.56 -9.27 7.56
CA ILE A 343 -26.83 -10.41 6.97
C ILE A 343 -25.46 -10.65 7.62
N GLY A 344 -25.10 -9.90 8.67
CA GLY A 344 -23.91 -10.14 9.50
C GLY A 344 -22.73 -9.20 9.25
N VAL A 345 -22.87 -8.17 8.41
CA VAL A 345 -21.80 -7.18 8.20
C VAL A 345 -21.66 -6.31 9.46
N PRO A 346 -20.43 -6.10 9.99
CA PRO A 346 -20.23 -5.26 11.16
C PRO A 346 -20.59 -3.78 10.89
N PRO A 347 -21.11 -3.03 11.89
CA PRO A 347 -21.55 -1.64 11.74
C PRO A 347 -20.36 -0.64 11.71
N LEU A 348 -19.53 -0.74 10.68
CA LEU A 348 -18.27 0.01 10.58
C LEU A 348 -18.43 1.44 10.06
N VAL A 349 -19.47 1.71 9.29
CA VAL A 349 -19.67 2.98 8.58
C VAL A 349 -20.92 3.70 9.05
N ARG A 350 -20.94 5.03 8.93
CA ARG A 350 -22.13 5.86 9.18
C ARG A 350 -22.80 6.22 7.85
N PRO A 351 -24.11 6.54 7.86
CA PRO A 351 -24.80 6.98 6.65
C PRO A 351 -24.14 8.17 5.94
N SER A 352 -23.64 9.15 6.70
CA SER A 352 -22.89 10.30 6.19
C SER A 352 -21.61 9.90 5.45
N ASP A 353 -20.94 8.84 5.88
CA ASP A 353 -19.68 8.39 5.29
C ASP A 353 -19.91 7.83 3.88
N ILE A 354 -21.07 7.20 3.64
CA ILE A 354 -21.47 6.73 2.31
C ILE A 354 -21.79 7.91 1.39
N THR A 355 -22.60 8.87 1.86
CA THR A 355 -23.05 10.00 1.04
C THR A 355 -21.94 10.98 0.67
N THR A 356 -20.87 11.05 1.48
CA THR A 356 -19.66 11.84 1.14
C THR A 356 -18.86 11.22 0.00
N GLY A 357 -19.04 9.91 -0.25
CA GLY A 357 -18.33 9.15 -1.29
C GLY A 357 -16.86 8.93 -0.97
N ASN A 358 -16.52 8.79 0.32
CA ASN A 358 -15.15 8.50 0.73
C ASN A 358 -14.74 7.10 0.26
N VAL A 359 -13.85 7.06 -0.74
CA VAL A 359 -13.40 5.82 -1.39
C VAL A 359 -12.82 4.82 -0.39
N LYS A 360 -12.04 5.26 0.61
CA LYS A 360 -11.43 4.35 1.58
C LYS A 360 -12.49 3.69 2.45
N ILE A 361 -13.45 4.46 2.95
CA ILE A 361 -14.53 3.95 3.80
C ILE A 361 -15.44 3.01 3.01
N ASN A 362 -15.74 3.35 1.77
CA ASN A 362 -16.50 2.48 0.87
C ASN A 362 -15.74 1.17 0.57
N ILE A 363 -14.41 1.20 0.41
CA ILE A 363 -13.60 -0.03 0.32
C ILE A 363 -13.76 -0.87 1.58
N VAL A 364 -13.67 -0.27 2.79
CA VAL A 364 -13.90 -1.01 4.05
C VAL A 364 -15.26 -1.71 4.02
N PHE A 365 -16.33 -0.95 3.72
CA PHE A 365 -17.69 -1.49 3.72
C PHE A 365 -17.90 -2.59 2.68
N VAL A 366 -17.47 -2.35 1.44
CA VAL A 366 -17.68 -3.30 0.32
C VAL A 366 -16.83 -4.56 0.50
N ALA A 367 -15.59 -4.43 0.99
CA ALA A 367 -14.74 -5.59 1.26
C ALA A 367 -15.30 -6.45 2.40
N GLU A 368 -15.75 -5.84 3.51
CA GLU A 368 -16.40 -6.60 4.60
C GLU A 368 -17.71 -7.24 4.16
N LEU A 369 -18.50 -6.56 3.32
CA LEU A 369 -19.69 -7.15 2.73
C LEU A 369 -19.34 -8.38 1.86
N PHE A 370 -18.31 -8.28 1.01
CA PHE A 370 -17.83 -9.40 0.21
C PHE A 370 -17.35 -10.57 1.09
N ASN A 371 -16.51 -10.28 2.09
CA ASN A 371 -15.96 -11.27 3.01
C ASN A 371 -17.03 -11.94 3.88
N THR A 372 -18.10 -11.23 4.20
CA THR A 372 -19.26 -11.78 4.92
C THR A 372 -20.10 -12.67 4.03
N LYS A 373 -20.43 -12.21 2.81
CA LYS A 373 -21.29 -12.92 1.87
C LYS A 373 -21.10 -12.43 0.43
N HIS A 374 -20.20 -13.07 -0.32
CA HIS A 374 -19.95 -12.72 -1.72
C HIS A 374 -21.06 -13.21 -2.68
N GLY A 375 -21.75 -14.32 -2.38
CA GLY A 375 -22.88 -14.81 -3.18
C GLY A 375 -22.54 -15.24 -4.61
N LEU A 376 -21.29 -15.65 -4.85
CA LEU A 376 -20.86 -16.24 -6.13
C LEU A 376 -21.16 -17.73 -6.13
N GLU A 377 -21.45 -18.27 -7.31
CA GLU A 377 -21.82 -19.68 -7.51
C GLU A 377 -20.62 -20.60 -7.24
N GLU A 378 -20.87 -21.73 -6.57
CA GLU A 378 -19.84 -22.75 -6.29
C GLU A 378 -19.17 -23.26 -7.57
N LEU A 379 -17.90 -23.63 -7.44
CA LEU A 379 -17.11 -24.17 -8.54
C LEU A 379 -17.25 -25.68 -8.66
N THR A 380 -17.11 -26.17 -9.89
CA THR A 380 -16.93 -27.60 -10.16
C THR A 380 -15.51 -28.05 -9.79
N GLN A 381 -15.31 -29.36 -9.61
CA GLN A 381 -13.98 -29.93 -9.29
C GLN A 381 -12.94 -29.66 -10.40
N GLU A 382 -13.36 -29.66 -11.66
CA GLU A 382 -12.47 -29.36 -12.80
C GLU A 382 -11.99 -27.90 -12.78
N GLU A 383 -12.87 -26.98 -12.40
CA GLU A 383 -12.56 -25.56 -12.27
C GLU A 383 -11.58 -25.29 -11.12
N ILE A 384 -11.77 -25.95 -9.97
CA ILE A 384 -10.84 -25.88 -8.84
C ILE A 384 -9.45 -26.39 -9.24
N ALA A 385 -9.39 -27.52 -9.95
CA ALA A 385 -8.12 -28.09 -10.43
C ALA A 385 -7.40 -27.13 -11.40
N LYS A 386 -8.14 -26.48 -12.31
CA LYS A 386 -7.59 -25.48 -13.24
C LYS A 386 -6.98 -24.30 -12.49
N ILE A 387 -7.65 -23.80 -11.45
CA ILE A 387 -7.15 -22.70 -10.61
C ILE A 387 -5.91 -23.13 -9.83
N GLY A 388 -5.90 -24.34 -9.26
CA GLY A 388 -4.74 -24.88 -8.55
C GLY A 388 -3.47 -24.84 -9.41
N ILE A 389 -3.55 -25.29 -10.66
CA ILE A 389 -2.43 -25.25 -11.61
C ILE A 389 -1.98 -23.81 -11.90
N ILE A 390 -2.92 -22.89 -12.11
CA ILE A 390 -2.61 -21.48 -12.38
C ILE A 390 -1.95 -20.82 -11.17
N ASN A 391 -2.44 -21.10 -9.97
CA ASN A 391 -1.87 -20.59 -8.72
C ASN A 391 -0.46 -21.14 -8.49
N ASP A 392 -0.22 -22.44 -8.72
CA ASP A 392 1.11 -23.04 -8.62
C ASP A 392 2.10 -22.42 -9.63
N ASP A 393 1.63 -22.09 -10.83
CA ASP A 393 2.42 -21.41 -11.86
C ASP A 393 2.69 -19.93 -11.52
N ILE A 394 1.73 -19.21 -10.94
CA ILE A 394 1.84 -17.77 -10.59
C ILE A 394 2.56 -17.56 -9.25
N GLU A 395 2.48 -18.52 -8.31
CA GLU A 395 3.36 -18.67 -7.14
C GLU A 395 4.83 -18.93 -7.51
N GLY A 396 5.26 -18.52 -8.70
CA GLY A 396 6.63 -18.59 -9.17
C GLY A 396 7.60 -17.98 -8.16
N SER A 397 8.11 -18.83 -7.27
CA SER A 397 9.11 -18.63 -6.23
C SER A 397 8.82 -17.55 -5.18
N ARG A 398 9.05 -17.88 -3.91
CA ARG A 398 9.17 -16.92 -2.79
C ARG A 398 10.08 -15.73 -3.12
N ASP A 399 11.03 -15.92 -4.04
CA ASP A 399 11.89 -14.87 -4.59
C ASP A 399 11.09 -13.77 -5.32
N GLU A 400 10.03 -14.09 -6.09
CA GLU A 400 9.19 -13.08 -6.76
C GLU A 400 8.61 -12.11 -5.75
N ARG A 401 7.97 -12.65 -4.70
CA ARG A 401 7.34 -11.84 -3.66
C ARG A 401 8.38 -10.96 -2.97
N ALA A 402 9.50 -11.54 -2.56
CA ALA A 402 10.57 -10.82 -1.88
C ALA A 402 11.14 -9.70 -2.77
N PHE A 403 11.33 -9.97 -4.06
CA PHE A 403 11.86 -9.00 -5.02
C PHE A 403 10.86 -7.92 -5.41
N ARG A 404 9.59 -8.27 -5.54
CA ARG A 404 8.49 -7.32 -5.75
C ARG A 404 8.39 -6.34 -4.57
N PHE A 405 8.41 -6.86 -3.35
CA PHE A 405 8.39 -6.03 -2.14
C PHE A 405 9.65 -5.17 -2.03
N TRP A 406 10.82 -5.72 -2.38
CA TRP A 406 12.05 -4.93 -2.46
C TRP A 406 11.92 -3.77 -3.46
N ILE A 407 11.45 -4.00 -4.69
CA ILE A 407 11.24 -2.94 -5.69
C ILE A 407 10.30 -1.85 -5.15
N ASN A 408 9.15 -2.25 -4.60
CA ASN A 408 8.17 -1.30 -4.05
C ASN A 408 8.75 -0.51 -2.84
N SER A 409 9.64 -1.12 -2.07
CA SER A 409 10.33 -0.48 -0.95
C SER A 409 11.35 0.60 -1.36
N LEU A 410 11.87 0.55 -2.58
CA LEU A 410 12.79 1.57 -3.11
C LEU A 410 12.12 2.95 -3.27
N ASN A 411 10.79 2.99 -3.15
CA ASN A 411 9.97 4.21 -3.17
C ASN A 411 10.24 5.06 -4.42
N ILE A 412 10.31 4.39 -5.57
CA ILE A 412 10.53 5.02 -6.87
C ILE A 412 9.24 5.75 -7.30
N GLU A 413 9.40 6.97 -7.83
CA GLU A 413 8.28 7.78 -8.31
C GLU A 413 7.55 7.10 -9.48
N ASP A 414 6.22 7.14 -9.44
CA ASP A 414 5.32 6.52 -10.42
C ASP A 414 5.62 5.04 -10.70
N LEU A 415 6.07 4.30 -9.68
CA LEU A 415 6.32 2.88 -9.77
C LEU A 415 5.74 2.15 -8.55
N TYR A 416 4.80 1.25 -8.82
CA TYR A 416 4.31 0.27 -7.88
C TYR A 416 3.92 -0.96 -8.67
N ILE A 417 4.48 -2.11 -8.32
CA ILE A 417 4.26 -3.35 -9.05
C ILE A 417 3.46 -4.35 -8.21
N ASN A 418 2.47 -4.97 -8.85
CA ASN A 418 1.63 -6.04 -8.31
C ASN A 418 2.11 -7.42 -8.78
N ASN A 419 2.76 -7.50 -9.94
CA ASN A 419 3.27 -8.74 -10.51
C ASN A 419 4.60 -8.50 -11.23
N LEU A 420 5.69 -9.04 -10.67
CA LEU A 420 7.04 -8.82 -11.20
C LEU A 420 7.18 -9.27 -12.66
N TYR A 421 6.57 -10.40 -13.02
CA TYR A 421 6.76 -11.03 -14.32
C TYR A 421 6.10 -10.25 -15.46
N SER A 422 4.84 -9.87 -15.28
CA SER A 422 4.11 -9.14 -16.33
C SER A 422 4.56 -7.69 -16.44
N GLU A 423 4.95 -7.06 -15.33
CA GLU A 423 5.26 -5.63 -15.31
C GLU A 423 6.73 -5.32 -15.68
N CYS A 424 7.66 -6.29 -15.60
CA CYS A 424 9.03 -6.09 -16.08
C CYS A 424 9.17 -6.18 -17.61
N GLY A 425 8.15 -6.68 -18.32
CA GLY A 425 8.24 -6.99 -19.76
C GLY A 425 8.39 -5.78 -20.69
N ASP A 426 8.04 -4.58 -20.22
CA ASP A 426 8.22 -3.33 -20.99
C ASP A 426 9.60 -2.66 -20.78
N GLY A 427 10.41 -3.22 -19.89
CA GLY A 427 11.75 -2.74 -19.50
C GLY A 427 11.77 -1.52 -18.58
N LEU A 428 10.67 -0.77 -18.42
CA LEU A 428 10.65 0.49 -17.65
C LEU A 428 10.86 0.26 -16.16
N VAL A 429 10.24 -0.79 -15.59
CA VAL A 429 10.41 -1.16 -14.18
C VAL A 429 11.89 -1.37 -13.86
N LEU A 430 12.59 -2.19 -14.65
CA LEU A 430 14.00 -2.48 -14.46
C LEU A 430 14.87 -1.25 -14.66
N LEU A 431 14.60 -0.43 -15.70
CA LEU A 431 15.35 0.80 -15.95
C LEU A 431 15.24 1.80 -14.79
N LYS A 432 14.03 1.98 -14.23
CA LYS A 432 13.81 2.83 -13.07
C LYS A 432 14.55 2.31 -11.83
N VAL A 433 14.51 1.00 -11.57
CA VAL A 433 15.25 0.36 -10.47
C VAL A 433 16.75 0.53 -10.64
N ILE A 434 17.28 0.27 -11.83
CA ILE A 434 18.70 0.46 -12.16
C ILE A 434 19.11 1.91 -11.95
N HIS A 435 18.31 2.88 -12.43
CA HIS A 435 18.57 4.30 -12.24
C HIS A 435 18.56 4.71 -10.77
N LYS A 436 17.69 4.11 -9.95
CA LYS A 436 17.66 4.32 -8.50
C LYS A 436 18.93 3.83 -7.80
N LEU A 437 19.51 2.73 -8.26
CA LEU A 437 20.76 2.18 -7.73
C LEU A 437 22.00 2.92 -8.26
N ASN A 438 21.95 3.40 -9.50
CA ASN A 438 22.99 4.20 -10.12
C ASN A 438 22.39 5.05 -11.25
N ASP A 439 22.40 6.36 -11.09
CA ASP A 439 21.75 7.29 -12.01
C ASP A 439 22.53 7.48 -13.33
N GLN A 440 23.79 7.03 -13.41
CA GLN A 440 24.69 7.27 -14.56
C GLN A 440 24.65 6.18 -15.63
N VAL A 441 24.10 5.00 -15.35
CA VAL A 441 24.19 3.85 -16.27
C VAL A 441 23.07 3.80 -17.31
N VAL A 442 21.92 4.41 -17.00
CA VAL A 442 20.73 4.40 -17.85
C VAL A 442 20.77 5.55 -18.84
N ASP A 443 20.81 5.20 -20.14
CA ASP A 443 20.71 6.19 -21.21
C ASP A 443 19.24 6.45 -21.56
N TRP A 444 18.61 7.37 -20.83
CA TRP A 444 17.20 7.73 -21.02
C TRP A 444 16.88 8.31 -22.41
N LYS A 445 17.88 8.67 -23.22
CA LYS A 445 17.65 9.09 -24.62
C LYS A 445 17.28 7.92 -25.54
N LYS A 446 17.63 6.69 -25.14
CA LYS A 446 17.31 5.45 -25.88
C LYS A 446 16.06 4.75 -25.36
N VAL A 447 15.46 5.27 -24.28
CA VAL A 447 14.30 4.67 -23.61
C VAL A 447 13.03 5.31 -24.14
N ASP A 448 12.09 4.48 -24.58
CA ASP A 448 10.73 4.93 -24.86
C ASP A 448 9.92 4.97 -23.55
N LYS A 449 9.43 6.16 -23.19
CA LYS A 449 8.67 6.37 -21.94
C LYS A 449 7.22 5.89 -22.01
N ASN A 450 6.71 5.59 -23.20
CA ASN A 450 5.38 5.05 -23.42
C ASN A 450 5.45 3.88 -24.43
N PRO A 451 6.01 2.73 -24.02
CA PRO A 451 6.27 1.59 -24.89
C PRO A 451 4.97 0.82 -25.18
N ASN A 452 4.15 1.39 -26.06
CA ASN A 452 2.81 0.90 -26.44
C ASN A 452 2.81 -0.28 -27.42
N ASN A 453 3.97 -0.83 -27.78
CA ASN A 453 4.08 -1.99 -28.65
C ASN A 453 5.34 -2.81 -28.33
N LYS A 454 5.35 -4.09 -28.73
CA LYS A 454 6.43 -5.04 -28.45
C LYS A 454 7.80 -4.60 -28.96
N PHE A 455 7.87 -3.85 -30.06
CA PHE A 455 9.14 -3.36 -30.60
C PHE A 455 9.78 -2.33 -29.65
N LYS A 456 9.01 -1.34 -29.20
CA LYS A 456 9.46 -0.35 -28.21
C LYS A 456 9.82 -0.99 -26.87
N GLN A 457 8.98 -1.91 -26.40
CA GLN A 457 9.23 -2.69 -25.18
C GLN A 457 10.54 -3.48 -25.30
N GLY A 458 10.77 -4.14 -26.44
CA GLY A 458 12.01 -4.86 -26.72
C GLY A 458 13.26 -3.97 -26.72
N ILE A 459 13.16 -2.74 -27.24
CA ILE A 459 14.25 -1.74 -27.14
C ILE A 459 14.56 -1.44 -25.68
N ASN A 460 13.55 -1.10 -24.88
CA ASN A 460 13.71 -0.80 -23.46
C ASN A 460 14.34 -1.96 -22.69
N CYS A 461 13.87 -3.19 -22.92
CA CYS A 461 14.45 -4.39 -22.33
C CYS A 461 15.92 -4.58 -22.74
N GLY A 462 16.29 -4.30 -23.98
CA GLY A 462 17.67 -4.27 -24.43
C GLY A 462 18.53 -3.26 -23.66
N VAL A 463 18.03 -2.02 -23.51
CA VAL A 463 18.70 -0.97 -22.74
C VAL A 463 18.86 -1.38 -21.26
N ALA A 464 17.87 -2.05 -20.68
CA ALA A 464 17.94 -2.55 -19.30
C ALA A 464 19.07 -3.57 -19.12
N ILE A 465 19.21 -4.53 -20.03
CA ILE A 465 20.29 -5.53 -20.01
C ILE A 465 21.66 -4.87 -20.20
N ASP A 466 21.77 -3.91 -21.11
CA ASP A 466 23.02 -3.17 -21.31
C ASP A 466 23.41 -2.34 -20.08
N ALA A 467 22.44 -1.73 -19.40
CA ALA A 467 22.66 -1.03 -18.14
C ALA A 467 23.10 -2.00 -17.01
N CYS A 468 22.51 -3.20 -16.94
CA CYS A 468 22.97 -4.25 -16.02
C CYS A 468 24.43 -4.63 -16.26
N LYS A 469 24.85 -4.77 -17.54
CA LYS A 469 26.25 -5.06 -17.88
C LYS A 469 27.20 -3.92 -17.49
N LYS A 470 26.79 -2.66 -17.69
CA LYS A 470 27.57 -1.48 -17.25
C LYS A 470 27.75 -1.41 -15.74
N LEU A 471 26.78 -1.92 -14.97
CA LEU A 471 26.89 -2.10 -13.51
C LEU A 471 27.81 -3.25 -13.10
N GLY A 472 28.34 -4.02 -14.05
CA GLY A 472 29.17 -5.20 -13.76
C GLY A 472 28.36 -6.43 -13.31
N LEU A 473 27.04 -6.43 -13.52
CA LEU A 473 26.20 -7.57 -13.14
C LEU A 473 26.47 -8.78 -14.04
N LYS A 474 26.47 -9.97 -13.42
CA LYS A 474 26.68 -11.23 -14.14
C LYS A 474 25.35 -11.73 -14.71
N VAL A 475 25.02 -11.29 -15.92
CA VAL A 475 23.81 -11.69 -16.68
C VAL A 475 24.14 -12.48 -17.97
N PRO A 476 24.89 -13.60 -17.89
CA PRO A 476 25.30 -14.34 -19.09
C PRO A 476 24.09 -15.02 -19.77
N GLY A 477 23.99 -14.84 -21.09
CA GLY A 477 22.95 -15.50 -21.89
C GLY A 477 21.53 -14.94 -21.70
N ILE A 478 21.37 -13.79 -21.01
CA ILE A 478 20.09 -13.10 -20.87
C ILE A 478 20.02 -11.98 -21.90
N SER A 479 18.96 -11.99 -22.72
CA SER A 479 18.68 -10.98 -23.74
C SER A 479 17.48 -10.12 -23.37
N GLY A 480 17.30 -8.99 -24.08
CA GLY A 480 16.10 -8.17 -23.91
C GLY A 480 14.81 -8.91 -24.32
N ASN A 481 14.90 -9.91 -25.21
CA ASN A 481 13.74 -10.69 -25.62
C ASN A 481 13.23 -11.61 -24.50
N ASP A 482 14.13 -12.16 -23.68
CA ASP A 482 13.75 -12.97 -22.52
C ASP A 482 12.90 -12.16 -21.51
N LEU A 483 13.25 -10.88 -21.32
CA LEU A 483 12.49 -9.97 -20.48
C LEU A 483 11.14 -9.62 -21.13
N LEU A 484 11.14 -9.29 -22.42
CA LEU A 484 9.93 -8.95 -23.19
C LEU A 484 8.89 -10.08 -23.17
N GLU A 485 9.33 -11.33 -23.22
CA GLU A 485 8.46 -12.52 -23.16
C GLU A 485 7.99 -12.85 -21.75
N GLY A 486 8.42 -12.12 -20.73
CA GLY A 486 8.05 -12.39 -19.34
C GLY A 486 8.71 -13.66 -18.78
N ASN A 487 9.91 -14.03 -19.24
CA ASN A 487 10.56 -15.26 -18.81
C ASN A 487 10.89 -15.22 -17.31
N LYS A 488 10.10 -15.95 -16.51
CA LYS A 488 10.16 -15.95 -15.04
C LYS A 488 11.57 -16.16 -14.51
N LYS A 489 12.29 -17.16 -15.04
CA LYS A 489 13.64 -17.53 -14.58
C LYS A 489 14.65 -16.40 -14.83
N GLN A 490 14.58 -15.78 -16.00
CA GLN A 490 15.52 -14.71 -16.38
C GLN A 490 15.23 -13.42 -15.63
N ILE A 491 13.95 -13.06 -15.44
CA ILE A 491 13.54 -11.92 -14.64
C ILE A 491 14.03 -12.05 -13.19
N ILE A 492 13.79 -13.21 -12.54
CA ILE A 492 14.29 -13.49 -11.18
C ILE A 492 15.81 -13.41 -11.11
N ALA A 493 16.53 -13.91 -12.11
CA ALA A 493 17.99 -13.84 -12.15
C ALA A 493 18.51 -12.39 -12.23
N VAL A 494 17.92 -11.56 -13.09
CA VAL A 494 18.29 -10.14 -13.23
C VAL A 494 17.97 -9.38 -11.95
N VAL A 495 16.76 -9.53 -11.42
CA VAL A 495 16.32 -8.80 -10.23
C VAL A 495 17.12 -9.22 -9.00
N TRP A 496 17.46 -10.50 -8.86
CA TRP A 496 18.38 -10.97 -7.83
C TRP A 496 19.75 -10.27 -7.91
N GLN A 497 20.33 -10.12 -9.11
CA GLN A 497 21.62 -9.43 -9.26
C GLN A 497 21.52 -7.96 -8.82
N LEU A 498 20.39 -7.30 -9.07
CA LEU A 498 20.14 -5.92 -8.63
C LEU A 498 19.97 -5.83 -7.11
N VAL A 499 19.20 -6.74 -6.49
CA VAL A 499 19.05 -6.85 -5.03
C VAL A 499 20.42 -7.08 -4.39
N ARG A 500 21.18 -8.05 -4.91
CA ARG A 500 22.53 -8.35 -4.41
C ARG A 500 23.46 -7.16 -4.53
N LEU A 501 23.45 -6.44 -5.65
CA LEU A 501 24.24 -5.22 -5.80
C LEU A 501 23.87 -4.18 -4.74
N HIS A 502 22.59 -3.90 -4.56
CA HIS A 502 22.10 -2.95 -3.56
C HIS A 502 22.62 -3.27 -2.16
N TYR A 503 22.45 -4.51 -1.70
CA TYR A 503 22.88 -4.92 -0.35
C TYR A 503 24.40 -5.04 -0.20
N LEU A 504 25.14 -5.28 -1.27
CA LEU A 504 26.61 -5.20 -1.23
C LEU A 504 27.12 -3.75 -1.25
N GLN A 505 26.37 -2.79 -1.80
CA GLN A 505 26.73 -1.37 -1.68
C GLN A 505 26.60 -0.86 -0.24
N ILE A 506 25.67 -1.43 0.54
CA ILE A 506 25.47 -1.10 1.96
C ILE A 506 26.74 -1.41 2.79
N ILE A 507 27.41 -2.52 2.50
CA ILE A 507 28.63 -2.94 3.23
C ILE A 507 29.91 -2.24 2.73
N GLY A 508 29.78 -1.29 1.80
CA GLY A 508 30.88 -0.49 1.27
C GLY A 508 31.85 -1.29 0.40
N SER A 509 33.15 -1.26 0.72
CA SER A 509 34.19 -1.95 -0.04
C SER A 509 34.38 -3.42 0.35
N GLN A 510 33.61 -3.91 1.33
CA GLN A 510 33.74 -5.27 1.84
C GLN A 510 33.23 -6.30 0.84
N THR A 511 33.79 -7.51 0.88
CA THR A 511 33.31 -8.64 0.08
C THR A 511 32.39 -9.56 0.90
N GLU A 512 31.72 -10.50 0.23
CA GLU A 512 30.96 -11.56 0.93
C GLU A 512 31.87 -12.37 1.88
N ASP A 513 33.13 -12.61 1.50
CA ASP A 513 34.08 -13.33 2.36
C ASP A 513 34.45 -12.52 3.60
N ASP A 514 34.51 -11.19 3.48
CA ASP A 514 34.77 -10.32 4.62
C ASP A 514 33.58 -10.25 5.57
N LEU A 515 32.34 -10.28 5.04
CA LEU A 515 31.14 -10.47 5.86
C LEU A 515 31.14 -11.80 6.61
N VAL A 516 31.56 -12.89 5.96
CA VAL A 516 31.67 -14.20 6.62
C VAL A 516 32.69 -14.15 7.76
N LYS A 517 33.87 -13.53 7.53
CA LYS A 517 34.89 -13.36 8.58
C LYS A 517 34.36 -12.52 9.74
N TRP A 518 33.68 -11.40 9.45
CA TRP A 518 33.06 -10.56 10.46
C TRP A 518 32.02 -11.33 11.28
N ALA A 519 31.08 -12.02 10.62
CA ALA A 519 30.05 -12.79 11.31
C ALA A 519 30.66 -13.91 12.18
N ASN A 520 31.72 -14.56 11.70
CA ASN A 520 32.48 -15.54 12.47
C ASN A 520 33.22 -14.94 13.67
N GLN A 521 33.67 -13.68 13.62
CA GLN A 521 34.30 -13.00 14.77
C GLN A 521 33.30 -12.75 15.91
N LEU A 522 32.02 -12.59 15.58
CA LEU A 522 30.93 -12.41 16.56
C LEU A 522 30.49 -13.73 17.20
N ASN A 523 30.97 -14.88 16.71
CA ASN A 523 30.54 -16.20 17.14
C ASN A 523 31.71 -17.02 17.68
N THR A 524 31.72 -17.36 18.96
CA THR A 524 32.80 -18.17 19.56
C THR A 524 32.60 -19.68 19.40
N GLU A 525 31.35 -20.13 19.24
CA GLU A 525 30.97 -21.55 19.27
C GLU A 525 30.70 -22.13 17.88
N ILE A 526 30.14 -21.33 16.97
CA ILE A 526 29.72 -21.76 15.64
C ILE A 526 30.50 -20.95 14.60
N GLN A 527 31.04 -21.64 13.60
CA GLN A 527 31.80 -21.03 12.51
C GLN A 527 31.24 -21.53 11.19
N ILE A 528 31.05 -20.61 10.23
CA ILE A 528 30.58 -20.93 8.89
C ILE A 528 31.67 -20.70 7.85
N LYS A 529 31.64 -21.46 6.76
CA LYS A 529 32.54 -21.21 5.61
C LYS A 529 31.94 -20.26 4.59
N SER A 530 30.61 -20.18 4.54
CA SER A 530 29.85 -19.31 3.64
C SER A 530 28.40 -19.20 4.12
N PHE A 531 27.63 -18.26 3.56
CA PHE A 531 26.18 -18.16 3.81
C PHE A 531 25.34 -19.28 3.18
N LYS A 532 25.97 -20.38 2.74
CA LYS A 532 25.33 -21.63 2.28
C LYS A 532 25.51 -22.77 3.28
N ASP A 533 26.16 -22.51 4.41
CA ASP A 533 26.49 -23.54 5.40
C ASP A 533 25.24 -24.03 6.14
N LYS A 534 25.12 -25.34 6.33
CA LYS A 534 23.97 -25.95 7.02
C LYS A 534 23.92 -25.57 8.50
N ALA A 535 25.04 -25.16 9.09
CA ALA A 535 25.08 -24.63 10.45
C ALA A 535 24.21 -23.37 10.68
N LEU A 536 23.69 -22.76 9.61
CA LEU A 536 22.75 -21.63 9.69
C LEU A 536 21.30 -22.07 9.96
N SER A 537 20.97 -23.34 9.71
CA SER A 537 19.57 -23.83 9.70
C SER A 537 18.90 -23.82 11.07
N ASP A 538 19.67 -23.96 12.17
CA ASP A 538 19.15 -23.91 13.54
C ASP A 538 18.91 -22.48 14.06
N GLY A 539 19.38 -21.47 13.33
CA GLY A 539 19.23 -20.05 13.65
C GLY A 539 20.20 -19.49 14.70
N HIS A 540 20.96 -20.31 15.45
CA HIS A 540 21.79 -19.84 16.57
C HIS A 540 22.88 -18.87 16.10
N PHE A 541 23.54 -19.20 14.98
CA PHE A 541 24.56 -18.32 14.41
C PHE A 541 24.02 -16.93 14.06
N LEU A 542 22.80 -16.86 13.51
CA LEU A 542 22.15 -15.59 13.18
C LEU A 542 21.70 -14.83 14.43
N LEU A 543 21.15 -15.52 15.44
CA LEU A 543 20.79 -14.92 16.73
C LEU A 543 21.99 -14.26 17.41
N ARG A 544 23.17 -14.88 17.36
CA ARG A 544 24.41 -14.31 17.90
C ARG A 544 24.84 -13.03 17.19
N ILE A 545 24.66 -12.93 15.86
CA ILE A 545 24.91 -11.68 15.14
C ILE A 545 23.95 -10.60 15.66
N CYS A 546 22.67 -10.93 15.79
CA CYS A 546 21.71 -9.95 16.25
C CYS A 546 21.95 -9.55 17.73
N GLU A 547 22.33 -10.49 18.61
CA GLU A 547 22.75 -10.24 20.00
C GLU A 547 23.94 -9.28 20.08
N ALA A 548 24.94 -9.46 19.22
CA ALA A 548 26.11 -8.58 19.17
C ALA A 548 25.75 -7.13 18.83
N ILE A 549 24.63 -6.90 18.12
CA ILE A 549 24.13 -5.56 17.83
C ILE A 549 23.46 -4.97 19.07
N GLU A 550 22.50 -5.65 19.70
CA GLU A 550 21.85 -5.14 20.92
C GLU A 550 21.48 -6.27 21.86
N PRO A 551 22.33 -6.60 22.85
CA PRO A 551 22.09 -7.72 23.75
C PRO A 551 20.80 -7.61 24.54
N ARG A 552 20.33 -6.37 24.83
CA ARG A 552 19.11 -6.11 25.60
C ARG A 552 17.83 -6.43 24.84
N ALA A 553 17.91 -6.53 23.50
CA ALA A 553 16.76 -6.86 22.67
C ALA A 553 16.43 -8.36 22.67
N PHE A 554 17.28 -9.20 23.29
CA PHE A 554 17.17 -10.67 23.26
C PHE A 554 16.84 -11.27 24.61
N ASP A 555 16.01 -12.31 24.54
CA ASP A 555 15.85 -13.31 25.58
C ASP A 555 16.30 -14.68 25.03
N TRP A 556 17.34 -15.26 25.61
CA TRP A 556 17.84 -16.60 25.24
C TRP A 556 16.98 -17.72 25.84
N GLU A 557 16.14 -17.45 26.85
CA GLU A 557 15.30 -18.47 27.48
C GLU A 557 14.19 -18.97 26.55
N ILE A 558 13.82 -18.16 25.54
CA ILE A 558 12.79 -18.50 24.55
C ILE A 558 13.36 -19.11 23.26
N VAL A 559 14.69 -19.16 23.13
CA VAL A 559 15.38 -19.74 21.96
C VAL A 559 15.40 -21.26 22.11
N MET A 560 14.90 -21.96 21.09
CA MET A 560 14.86 -23.41 21.04
C MET A 560 16.18 -23.98 20.51
N LYS A 561 16.42 -25.28 20.68
CA LYS A 561 17.68 -25.91 20.24
C LYS A 561 17.84 -26.02 18.73
N GLY A 562 16.74 -26.05 17.98
CA GLY A 562 16.77 -26.15 16.51
C GLY A 562 17.09 -27.56 16.01
N GLU A 563 16.81 -28.58 16.82
CA GLU A 563 17.09 -29.99 16.48
C GLU A 563 16.06 -30.59 15.50
N ASN A 564 14.87 -29.99 15.43
CA ASN A 564 13.77 -30.40 14.56
C ASN A 564 13.13 -29.19 13.84
N ASP A 565 12.27 -29.47 12.85
CA ASP A 565 11.67 -28.44 11.99
C ASP A 565 10.84 -27.39 12.76
N GLU A 566 10.12 -27.80 13.81
CA GLU A 566 9.29 -26.90 14.63
C GLU A 566 10.16 -25.93 15.45
N GLU A 567 11.27 -26.42 16.02
CA GLU A 567 12.22 -25.58 16.74
C GLU A 567 12.96 -24.61 15.79
N GLN A 568 13.34 -25.09 14.60
CA GLN A 568 13.97 -24.25 13.57
C GLN A 568 13.03 -23.16 13.07
N GLU A 569 11.75 -23.49 12.85
CA GLU A 569 10.70 -22.52 12.53
C GLU A 569 10.56 -21.46 13.63
N ASN A 570 10.49 -21.88 14.90
CA ASN A 570 10.38 -20.99 16.04
C ASN A 570 11.56 -20.00 16.13
N ASN A 571 12.79 -20.51 15.99
CA ASN A 571 13.99 -19.68 16.00
C ASN A 571 14.02 -18.72 14.80
N ALA A 572 13.67 -19.21 13.60
CA ALA A 572 13.64 -18.39 12.39
C ALA A 572 12.64 -17.22 12.50
N LYS A 573 11.42 -17.47 12.96
CA LYS A 573 10.40 -16.42 13.20
C LYS A 573 10.89 -15.36 14.18
N TYR A 574 11.56 -15.80 15.24
CA TYR A 574 12.12 -14.90 16.24
C TYR A 574 13.28 -14.04 15.66
N ILE A 575 14.20 -14.64 14.91
CA ILE A 575 15.31 -13.93 14.23
C ILE A 575 14.80 -12.80 13.36
N LEU A 576 13.79 -13.07 12.50
CA LEU A 576 13.25 -12.06 11.60
C LEU A 576 12.61 -10.89 12.36
N SER A 577 11.93 -11.20 13.47
CA SER A 577 11.28 -10.20 14.30
C SER A 577 12.32 -9.35 15.05
N ILE A 578 13.37 -9.96 15.59
CA ILE A 578 14.42 -9.16 16.24
C ILE A 578 15.20 -8.33 15.21
N ALA A 579 15.56 -8.89 14.06
CA ALA A 579 16.23 -8.11 13.01
C ALA A 579 15.42 -6.86 12.64
N ARG A 580 14.09 -6.99 12.48
CA ARG A 580 13.18 -5.85 12.24
C ARG A 580 13.11 -4.87 13.41
N LYS A 581 13.09 -5.38 14.65
CA LYS A 581 13.14 -4.58 15.89
C LYS A 581 14.40 -3.71 15.95
N LEU A 582 15.54 -4.26 15.53
CA LEU A 582 16.82 -3.56 15.47
C LEU A 582 16.88 -2.50 14.36
N GLY A 583 16.01 -2.57 13.35
CA GLY A 583 15.95 -1.62 12.25
C GLY A 583 16.05 -2.24 10.85
N ALA A 584 16.23 -3.56 10.74
CA ALA A 584 16.51 -4.21 9.46
C ALA A 584 15.26 -4.21 8.56
N VAL A 585 15.41 -3.71 7.34
CA VAL A 585 14.38 -3.79 6.30
C VAL A 585 14.64 -5.03 5.47
N ILE A 586 13.89 -6.11 5.75
CA ILE A 586 14.11 -7.43 5.16
C ILE A 586 12.80 -8.02 4.61
N PHE A 587 12.92 -8.77 3.51
CA PHE A 587 11.81 -9.39 2.78
C PHE A 587 11.83 -10.92 2.82
N CYS A 588 12.74 -11.49 3.60
CA CYS A 588 12.81 -12.92 3.84
C CYS A 588 11.65 -13.39 4.73
N VAL A 589 11.28 -14.66 4.56
CA VAL A 589 10.31 -15.36 5.41
C VAL A 589 11.01 -16.48 6.17
N TRP A 590 10.36 -16.99 7.22
CA TRP A 590 11.02 -17.86 8.20
C TRP A 590 11.63 -19.11 7.53
N GLU A 591 10.97 -19.67 6.51
CA GLU A 591 11.43 -20.86 5.80
C GLU A 591 12.74 -20.64 5.03
N ASP A 592 13.25 -19.41 4.92
CA ASP A 592 14.51 -19.09 4.23
C ASP A 592 15.70 -19.49 5.09
N ILE A 593 15.56 -19.47 6.41
CA ILE A 593 16.64 -19.77 7.35
C ILE A 593 16.87 -21.29 7.45
N PRO A 594 15.87 -22.14 7.78
CA PRO A 594 16.08 -23.59 7.86
C PRO A 594 16.51 -24.22 6.53
N LYS A 595 15.98 -23.69 5.40
CA LYS A 595 16.35 -24.13 4.05
C LYS A 595 17.69 -23.56 3.56
N VAL A 596 18.32 -22.71 4.35
CA VAL A 596 19.59 -22.03 4.03
C VAL A 596 19.52 -21.36 2.65
N ASN A 597 18.47 -20.57 2.42
CA ASN A 597 18.34 -19.77 1.22
C ASN A 597 19.38 -18.64 1.25
N PHE A 598 20.53 -18.92 0.65
CA PHE A 598 21.66 -18.00 0.53
C PHE A 598 21.26 -16.59 0.13
N LYS A 599 20.34 -16.42 -0.81
CA LYS A 599 19.95 -15.09 -1.30
C LYS A 599 19.38 -14.24 -0.17
N MET A 600 18.50 -14.84 0.61
CA MET A 600 17.78 -14.18 1.70
C MET A 600 18.63 -14.04 2.95
N ILE A 601 19.49 -15.01 3.24
CA ILE A 601 20.47 -14.92 4.34
C ILE A 601 21.47 -13.80 4.05
N LEU A 602 21.98 -13.68 2.83
CA LEU A 602 22.90 -12.59 2.48
C LEU A 602 22.26 -11.22 2.71
N VAL A 603 21.01 -11.04 2.25
CA VAL A 603 20.24 -9.81 2.47
C VAL A 603 20.10 -9.50 3.96
N LEU A 604 19.69 -10.49 4.76
CA LEU A 604 19.56 -10.36 6.21
C LEU A 604 20.88 -9.94 6.86
N VAL A 605 21.98 -10.63 6.54
CA VAL A 605 23.29 -10.37 7.16
C VAL A 605 23.84 -9.01 6.75
N CYS A 606 23.66 -8.58 5.49
CA CYS A 606 24.01 -7.23 5.05
C CYS A 606 23.26 -6.15 5.86
N SER A 607 21.95 -6.32 6.08
CA SER A 607 21.17 -5.40 6.91
C SER A 607 21.64 -5.38 8.35
N LEU A 608 21.97 -6.53 8.93
CA LEU A 608 22.49 -6.60 10.30
C LEU A 608 23.88 -5.96 10.42
N PHE A 609 24.74 -6.13 9.42
CA PHE A 609 26.05 -5.49 9.37
C PHE A 609 25.94 -3.96 9.37
N GLU A 610 25.02 -3.40 8.57
CA GLU A 610 24.76 -1.96 8.55
C GLU A 610 24.39 -1.43 9.94
N LEU A 611 23.44 -2.09 10.61
CA LEU A 611 22.99 -1.71 11.94
C LEU A 611 24.10 -1.84 12.99
N PHE A 612 24.93 -2.87 12.88
CA PHE A 612 26.10 -3.06 13.73
C PHE A 612 27.08 -1.88 13.59
N GLU A 613 27.41 -1.50 12.36
CA GLU A 613 28.32 -0.38 12.08
C GLU A 613 27.73 0.98 12.49
N GLU A 614 26.43 1.19 12.29
CA GLU A 614 25.73 2.39 12.77
C GLU A 614 25.74 2.49 14.29
N LYS A 615 25.58 1.37 15.00
CA LYS A 615 25.71 1.35 16.46
C LYS A 615 27.15 1.64 16.87
N ARG A 616 28.13 0.95 16.31
CA ARG A 616 29.57 1.17 16.61
C ARG A 616 29.95 2.64 16.45
N LYS A 617 29.53 3.29 15.36
CA LYS A 617 29.77 4.72 15.14
C LYS A 617 29.06 5.63 16.16
N ARG A 618 27.86 5.25 16.64
CA ARG A 618 27.17 6.02 17.69
C ARG A 618 27.90 5.90 19.02
N ASP A 619 28.34 4.70 19.37
CA ASP A 619 29.05 4.42 20.62
C ASP A 619 30.46 5.07 20.65
N GLU A 620 31.12 5.19 19.49
CA GLU A 620 32.42 5.90 19.37
C GLU A 620 32.31 7.43 19.47
N ASN A 621 31.11 7.99 19.21
CA ASN A 621 30.86 9.44 19.24
C ASN A 621 30.22 9.92 20.57
N GLN A 622 29.92 9.02 21.50
CA GLN A 622 29.46 9.29 22.87
C GLN A 622 30.63 9.16 23.85
#